data_AF-A0A7Y5BVJ5-F1
#
_entry.id   AF-A0A7Y5BVJ5-F1
#
_cell.length_a   1.000
_cell.length_b   1.000
_cell.length_c   1.000
_cell.angle_alpha   90.00
_cell.angle_beta   90.00
_cell.angle_gamma   90.00
#
_symmetry.space_group_name_H-M   'P 1'
#
loop_
_entity.id
_entity.type
_entity.pdbx_description
1 polymer ?
#
loop_
_entity_poly.entity_id
_entity_poly.type
_entity_poly.pdbx_seq_one_letter_code
_entity_poly.pdbx_strand_id
1 'polypeptide(L)'
;IAGLENTILMGADGLFADTFPENSGPNVVGMYLSGPYVTGETYDAFITKWETKFGGPPPSGFHAFAYDATNILFDAIAAVATQDEDGTLHIGRQALRDYITNLKDFNGLTGKLSCTENGDCATGEALGVFEITQGEVDGAWPPAAVWP
;
A
#
# COMPACT_ATOMS: atom_id res chain seq x y z
N ILE A 1 -3.27 -24.89 -16.36
CA ILE A 1 -1.88 -25.09 -16.87
C ILE A 1 -1.63 -26.59 -16.98
N ALA A 2 -1.00 -27.07 -18.06
CA ALA A 2 -0.71 -28.49 -18.24
C ALA A 2 0.09 -29.06 -17.06
N GLY A 3 -0.42 -30.08 -16.37
CA GLY A 3 0.18 -30.68 -15.18
C GLY A 3 -0.12 -29.97 -13.85
N LEU A 4 -0.88 -28.86 -13.86
CA LEU A 4 -1.35 -28.13 -12.68
C LEU A 4 -2.86 -27.89 -12.71
N GLU A 5 -3.60 -28.63 -13.53
CA GLU A 5 -5.04 -28.43 -13.77
C GLU A 5 -5.88 -28.50 -12.50
N ASN A 6 -5.41 -29.25 -11.50
CA ASN A 6 -6.08 -29.43 -10.21
C ASN A 6 -5.34 -28.74 -9.04
N THR A 7 -4.31 -27.93 -9.34
CA THR A 7 -3.53 -27.23 -8.30
C THR A 7 -4.11 -25.85 -8.08
N ILE A 8 -4.46 -25.53 -6.84
CA ILE A 8 -4.78 -24.16 -6.46
C ILE A 8 -3.49 -23.35 -6.48
N LEU A 9 -3.48 -22.28 -7.28
CA LEU A 9 -2.34 -21.38 -7.38
C LEU A 9 -2.49 -20.25 -6.35
N MET A 10 -1.36 -19.81 -5.81
CA MET A 10 -1.32 -18.66 -4.90
C MET A 10 -0.10 -17.79 -5.21
N GLY A 11 -0.28 -16.49 -5.13
CA GLY A 11 0.76 -15.47 -5.26
C GLY A 11 0.77 -14.50 -4.09
N ALA A 12 1.87 -13.77 -3.96
CA ALA A 12 2.01 -12.73 -2.96
C ALA A 12 1.60 -11.35 -3.51
N ASP A 13 1.79 -10.32 -2.69
CA ASP A 13 1.43 -8.92 -2.91
C ASP A 13 2.06 -8.33 -4.17
N GLY A 14 3.22 -8.85 -4.60
CA GLY A 14 3.85 -8.47 -5.87
C GLY A 14 2.99 -8.72 -7.12
N LEU A 15 1.94 -9.55 -7.02
CA LEU A 15 0.96 -9.78 -8.10
C LEU A 15 -0.35 -9.02 -7.88
N PHE A 16 -0.51 -8.31 -6.77
CA PHE A 16 -1.74 -7.58 -6.42
C PHE A 16 -1.81 -6.21 -7.12
N ALA A 17 -1.92 -6.29 -8.44
CA ALA A 17 -2.03 -5.17 -9.36
C ALA A 17 -3.07 -5.47 -10.44
N ASP A 18 -3.77 -4.42 -10.89
CA ASP A 18 -4.82 -4.46 -11.92
C ASP A 18 -4.36 -5.17 -13.20
N THR A 19 -3.12 -4.88 -13.60
CA THR A 19 -2.53 -5.43 -14.83
C THR A 19 -2.19 -6.91 -14.75
N PHE A 20 -2.11 -7.52 -13.56
CA PHE A 20 -1.76 -8.94 -13.43
C PHE A 20 -2.83 -9.86 -14.04
N PRO A 21 -4.10 -9.80 -13.62
CA PRO A 21 -5.16 -10.63 -14.22
C PRO A 21 -5.40 -10.32 -15.70
N GLU A 22 -5.40 -9.05 -16.11
CA GLU A 22 -5.57 -8.63 -17.50
C GLU A 22 -4.51 -9.24 -18.44
N ASN A 23 -3.24 -9.21 -18.02
CA ASN A 23 -2.14 -9.72 -18.84
C ASN A 23 -1.98 -11.24 -18.77
N SER A 24 -2.49 -11.88 -17.71
CA SER A 24 -2.35 -13.32 -17.51
C SER A 24 -3.51 -14.12 -18.12
N GLY A 25 -4.65 -13.46 -18.36
CA GLY A 25 -5.82 -14.05 -19.00
C GLY A 25 -6.50 -15.13 -18.14
N PRO A 26 -7.31 -16.01 -18.74
CA PRO A 26 -8.20 -16.92 -18.00
C PRO A 26 -7.46 -17.97 -17.13
N ASN A 27 -6.15 -18.13 -17.29
CA ASN A 27 -5.38 -19.12 -16.53
C ASN A 27 -5.17 -18.74 -15.05
N VAL A 28 -5.43 -17.48 -14.67
CA VAL A 28 -5.31 -17.04 -13.27
C VAL A 28 -6.66 -17.00 -12.54
N VAL A 29 -7.77 -17.32 -13.21
CA VAL A 29 -9.07 -17.43 -12.54
C VAL A 29 -9.01 -18.54 -11.48
N GLY A 30 -9.42 -18.21 -10.25
CA GLY A 30 -9.32 -19.07 -9.07
C GLY A 30 -7.96 -19.05 -8.37
N MET A 31 -7.01 -18.22 -8.82
CA MET A 31 -5.75 -18.01 -8.13
C MET A 31 -5.96 -17.08 -6.92
N TYR A 32 -5.37 -17.43 -5.79
CA TYR A 32 -5.39 -16.58 -4.61
C TYR A 32 -4.19 -15.62 -4.59
N LEU A 33 -4.40 -14.39 -4.16
CA LEU A 33 -3.34 -13.42 -3.90
C LEU A 33 -3.40 -12.97 -2.45
N SER A 34 -2.29 -13.01 -1.73
CA SER A 34 -2.17 -12.17 -0.52
C SER A 34 -1.81 -10.76 -0.94
N GLY A 35 -2.34 -9.73 -0.28
CA GLY A 35 -2.00 -8.35 -0.62
C GLY A 35 -2.48 -7.33 0.39
N PRO A 36 -2.15 -6.04 0.18
CA PRO A 36 -2.69 -4.94 0.95
C PRO A 36 -4.22 -4.97 1.06
N TYR A 37 -4.74 -4.89 2.28
CA TYR A 37 -6.16 -4.72 2.55
C TYR A 37 -6.35 -3.53 3.49
N VAL A 38 -6.87 -2.43 2.95
CA VAL A 38 -7.05 -1.17 3.69
C VAL A 38 -8.52 -0.77 3.61
N THR A 39 -9.11 -0.42 4.75
CA THR A 39 -10.52 -0.06 4.86
C THR A 39 -10.69 1.08 5.87
N GLY A 40 -11.86 1.74 5.84
CA GLY A 40 -12.25 2.75 6.82
C GLY A 40 -12.41 4.15 6.22
N GLU A 41 -13.08 5.02 6.97
CA GLU A 41 -13.57 6.32 6.46
C GLU A 41 -12.45 7.23 5.91
N THR A 42 -11.27 7.20 6.53
CA THR A 42 -10.11 7.99 6.08
C THR A 42 -9.57 7.50 4.73
N TYR A 43 -9.57 6.18 4.53
CA TYR A 43 -9.18 5.56 3.26
C TYR A 43 -10.24 5.78 2.18
N ASP A 44 -11.54 5.68 2.51
CA ASP A 44 -12.62 5.97 1.57
C ASP A 44 -12.56 7.42 1.06
N ALA A 45 -12.23 8.36 1.95
CA ALA A 45 -11.99 9.75 1.59
C ALA A 45 -10.74 9.92 0.70
N PHE A 46 -9.70 9.11 0.92
CA PHE A 46 -8.52 9.09 0.05
C PHE A 46 -8.87 8.57 -1.36
N ILE A 47 -9.62 7.48 -1.47
CA ILE A 47 -10.06 6.91 -2.76
C ILE A 47 -10.95 7.90 -3.53
N THR A 48 -11.84 8.62 -2.83
CA THR A 48 -12.64 9.69 -3.45
C THR A 48 -11.76 10.79 -4.07
N LYS A 49 -10.69 11.19 -3.37
CA LYS A 49 -9.72 12.17 -3.90
C LYS A 49 -8.89 11.60 -5.04
N TRP A 50 -8.54 10.31 -4.99
CA TRP A 50 -7.84 9.62 -6.06
C TRP A 50 -8.67 9.65 -7.36
N GLU A 51 -9.92 9.17 -7.30
CA GLU A 51 -10.83 9.15 -8.44
C GLU A 51 -10.98 10.55 -9.06
N THR A 52 -11.19 11.56 -8.22
CA THR A 52 -11.33 12.96 -8.68
C THR A 52 -10.08 13.46 -9.43
N LYS A 53 -8.89 13.01 -9.02
CA LYS A 53 -7.62 13.51 -9.54
C LYS A 53 -7.09 12.73 -10.74
N PHE A 54 -7.25 11.41 -10.71
CA PHE A 54 -6.62 10.49 -11.65
C PHE A 54 -7.63 9.72 -12.51
N GLY A 55 -8.87 9.57 -12.02
CA GLY A 55 -9.87 8.69 -12.61
C GLY A 55 -9.56 7.21 -12.37
N GLY A 56 -10.61 6.42 -12.21
CA GLY A 56 -10.51 4.98 -11.98
C GLY A 56 -9.89 4.59 -10.63
N PRO A 57 -9.92 3.28 -10.31
CA PRO A 57 -9.32 2.76 -9.09
C PRO A 57 -7.78 2.87 -9.13
N PRO A 58 -7.10 2.86 -7.97
CA PRO A 58 -5.65 2.73 -7.94
C PRO A 58 -5.18 1.43 -8.60
N PRO A 59 -4.07 1.44 -9.37
CA PRO A 59 -3.65 0.30 -10.19
C PRO A 59 -3.03 -0.86 -9.39
N SER A 60 -2.85 -0.69 -8.08
CA SER A 60 -2.33 -1.72 -7.15
C SER A 60 -2.69 -1.38 -5.70
N GLY A 61 -2.50 -2.33 -4.80
CA GLY A 61 -2.78 -2.16 -3.37
C GLY A 61 -1.82 -1.23 -2.59
N PHE A 62 -0.76 -0.70 -3.20
CA PHE A 62 0.34 -0.04 -2.47
C PHE A 62 0.19 1.48 -2.29
N HIS A 63 -0.84 2.08 -2.87
CA HIS A 63 -1.02 3.54 -2.87
C HIS A 63 -1.20 4.13 -1.46
N ALA A 64 -1.89 3.43 -0.56
CA ALA A 64 -2.05 3.87 0.84
C ALA A 64 -0.72 3.83 1.60
N PHE A 65 0.09 2.81 1.36
CA PHE A 65 1.43 2.67 1.96
C PHE A 65 2.36 3.78 1.49
N ALA A 66 2.32 4.11 0.19
CA ALA A 66 3.06 5.23 -0.36
C ALA A 66 2.61 6.57 0.22
N TYR A 67 1.31 6.75 0.43
CA TYR A 67 0.76 7.94 1.09
C TYR A 67 1.30 8.06 2.53
N ASP A 68 1.22 7.00 3.31
CA ASP A 68 1.69 7.00 4.70
C ASP A 68 3.20 7.26 4.78
N ALA A 69 4.01 6.54 4.00
CA ALA A 69 5.47 6.73 3.97
C ALA A 69 5.86 8.16 3.58
N THR A 70 5.16 8.75 2.61
CA THR A 70 5.41 10.13 2.18
C THR A 70 5.08 11.12 3.29
N ASN A 71 3.95 10.95 3.97
CA ASN A 71 3.56 11.87 5.05
C ASN A 71 4.45 11.71 6.29
N ILE A 72 4.90 10.50 6.62
CA ILE A 72 5.93 10.27 7.66
C ILE A 72 7.22 11.02 7.30
N LEU A 73 7.66 10.96 6.05
CA LEU A 73 8.85 11.68 5.60
C LEU A 73 8.67 13.20 5.71
N PHE A 74 7.51 13.73 5.34
CA PHE A 74 7.24 15.17 5.48
C PHE A 74 7.17 15.62 6.93
N ASP A 75 6.54 14.83 7.80
CA ASP A 75 6.49 15.10 9.24
C ASP A 75 7.89 15.11 9.86
N ALA A 76 8.71 14.12 9.51
CA ALA A 76 10.11 14.03 9.92
C ALA A 76 10.94 15.23 9.43
N ILE A 77 10.80 15.63 8.15
CA ILE A 77 11.49 16.80 7.60
C ILE A 77 11.07 18.07 8.34
N ALA A 78 9.77 18.27 8.57
CA ALA A 78 9.27 19.43 9.28
C ALA A 78 9.78 19.49 10.73
N ALA A 79 9.94 18.34 11.38
CA ALA A 79 10.43 18.26 12.75
C ALA A 79 11.94 18.53 12.89
N VAL A 80 12.75 18.17 11.89
CA VAL A 80 14.22 18.19 12.01
C VAL A 80 14.92 19.26 11.17
N ALA A 81 14.18 19.96 10.30
CA ALA A 81 14.75 21.02 9.48
C ALA A 81 15.22 22.20 10.36
N THR A 82 16.43 22.69 10.08
CA THR A 82 16.95 23.93 10.66
C THR A 82 17.12 24.97 9.57
N GLN A 83 16.66 26.20 9.82
CA GLN A 83 16.73 27.29 8.85
C GLN A 83 17.80 28.30 9.25
N ASP A 84 18.68 28.65 8.31
CA ASP A 84 19.66 29.72 8.47
C ASP A 84 19.01 31.10 8.28
N GLU A 85 19.70 32.17 8.66
CA GLU A 85 19.22 33.55 8.54
C GLU A 85 18.92 33.97 7.08
N ASP A 86 19.60 33.37 6.11
CA ASP A 86 19.39 33.62 4.68
C ASP A 86 18.22 32.81 4.07
N GLY A 87 17.55 32.00 4.89
CA GLY A 87 16.43 31.15 4.49
C GLY A 87 16.81 29.74 4.04
N THR A 88 18.10 29.38 4.01
CA THR A 88 18.56 28.04 3.65
C THR A 88 18.06 27.01 4.64
N LEU A 89 17.45 25.91 4.15
CA LEU A 89 17.00 24.79 4.97
C LEU A 89 18.03 23.66 4.97
N HIS A 90 18.46 23.26 6.16
CA HIS A 90 19.29 22.09 6.38
C HIS A 90 18.45 20.95 6.95
N ILE A 91 18.51 19.79 6.30
CA ILE A 91 17.84 18.57 6.75
C ILE A 91 18.93 17.57 7.14
N GLY A 92 19.15 17.42 8.44
CA GLY A 92 20.15 16.48 8.96
C GLY A 92 19.72 15.03 8.72
N ARG A 93 20.46 14.29 7.89
CA ARG A 93 20.14 12.87 7.59
C ARG A 93 20.05 11.99 8.84
N GLN A 94 20.92 12.20 9.82
CA GLN A 94 20.87 11.43 11.07
C GLN A 94 19.61 11.79 11.88
N ALA A 95 19.31 13.07 12.03
CA ALA A 95 18.10 13.53 12.72
C ALA A 95 16.83 12.98 12.05
N LEU A 96 16.78 12.96 10.71
CA LEU A 96 15.67 12.36 9.96
C LEU A 96 15.51 10.87 10.25
N ARG A 97 16.62 10.11 10.25
CA ARG A 97 16.61 8.68 10.58
C ARG A 97 16.16 8.45 12.01
N ASP A 98 16.70 9.22 12.96
CA ASP A 98 16.36 9.11 14.39
C ASP A 98 14.89 9.43 14.65
N TYR A 99 14.33 10.41 13.93
CA TYR A 99 12.90 10.70 14.00
C TYR A 99 12.07 9.50 13.54
N ILE A 100 12.37 8.98 12.34
CA ILE A 100 11.59 7.88 11.74
C ILE A 100 11.69 6.61 12.59
N THR A 101 12.88 6.22 13.07
CA THR A 101 13.04 4.99 13.88
C THR A 101 12.36 5.08 15.24
N ASN A 102 12.13 6.30 15.76
CA ASN A 102 11.40 6.55 17.00
C ASN A 102 9.92 6.91 16.78
N LEU A 103 9.42 6.89 15.55
CA LEU A 103 8.03 7.21 15.25
C LEU A 103 7.08 6.23 15.97
N LYS A 104 6.08 6.78 16.67
CA LYS A 104 5.03 6.02 17.36
C LYS A 104 3.66 6.60 17.06
N ASP A 105 2.68 5.71 16.92
CA ASP A 105 1.25 6.03 16.80
C ASP A 105 0.91 7.06 15.70
N PHE A 106 1.67 7.07 14.61
CA PHE A 106 1.37 7.92 13.46
C PHE A 106 0.06 7.45 12.82
N ASN A 107 -0.92 8.35 12.73
CA ASN A 107 -2.23 8.02 12.16
C ASN A 107 -2.16 8.00 10.63
N GLY A 108 -1.86 6.84 10.05
CA GLY A 108 -1.86 6.60 8.61
C GLY A 108 -3.20 6.08 8.10
N LEU A 109 -3.29 5.96 6.76
CA LEU A 109 -4.38 5.26 6.08
C LEU A 109 -4.34 3.76 6.34
N THR A 110 -3.15 3.19 6.51
CA THR A 110 -2.92 1.76 6.77
C THR A 110 -3.02 1.39 8.26
N GLY A 111 -3.49 2.34 9.09
CA GLY A 111 -3.64 2.21 10.54
C GLY A 111 -2.63 3.05 11.33
N LYS A 112 -2.48 2.73 12.62
CA LYS A 112 -1.52 3.43 13.50
C LYS A 112 -0.12 2.87 13.37
N LEU A 113 0.77 3.65 12.75
CA LEU A 113 2.12 3.21 12.42
C LEU A 113 3.11 3.57 13.53
N SER A 114 3.84 2.55 13.98
CA SER A 114 4.98 2.67 14.88
C SER A 114 6.18 1.99 14.24
N CYS A 115 7.31 2.68 14.20
CA CYS A 115 8.54 2.11 13.67
C CYS A 115 9.30 1.33 14.74
N THR A 116 9.98 0.28 14.31
CA THR A 116 10.88 -0.54 15.14
C THR A 116 12.34 -0.17 14.91
N GLU A 117 13.24 -0.67 15.75
CA GLU A 117 14.70 -0.48 15.60
C GLU A 117 15.25 -1.06 14.28
N ASN A 118 14.53 -2.02 13.67
CA ASN A 118 14.90 -2.63 12.40
C ASN A 118 14.47 -1.79 11.18
N GLY A 119 13.70 -0.72 11.40
CA GLY A 119 13.15 0.13 10.33
C GLY A 119 11.78 -0.30 9.82
N ASP A 120 11.16 -1.33 10.40
CA ASP A 120 9.81 -1.75 10.05
C ASP A 120 8.78 -0.81 10.67
N CYS A 121 7.94 -0.21 9.83
CA CYS A 121 6.85 0.69 10.21
C CYS A 121 5.53 0.13 9.67
N ALA A 122 4.92 -0.80 10.38
CA ALA A 122 3.71 -1.48 9.92
C ALA A 122 2.81 -1.87 11.09
N THR A 123 1.51 -2.01 10.82
CA THR A 123 0.53 -2.53 11.78
C THR A 123 0.47 -4.05 11.79
N GLY A 124 0.81 -4.69 10.67
CA GLY A 124 0.56 -6.12 10.42
C GLY A 124 -0.91 -6.45 10.13
N GLU A 125 -1.80 -5.46 10.18
CA GLU A 125 -3.26 -5.62 10.07
C GLU A 125 -3.80 -5.25 8.68
N ALA A 126 -3.01 -4.56 7.86
CA ALA A 126 -3.41 -4.09 6.53
C ALA A 126 -3.15 -5.14 5.43
N LEU A 127 -3.49 -6.40 5.67
CA LEU A 127 -3.25 -7.53 4.77
C LEU A 127 -4.52 -8.36 4.61
N GLY A 128 -4.75 -8.89 3.41
CA GLY A 128 -5.85 -9.82 3.15
C GLY A 128 -5.47 -10.83 2.08
N VAL A 129 -6.37 -11.79 1.87
CA VAL A 129 -6.34 -12.74 0.76
C VAL A 129 -7.51 -12.45 -0.17
N PHE A 130 -7.24 -12.50 -1.46
CA PHE A 130 -8.17 -12.21 -2.55
C PHE A 130 -8.18 -13.38 -3.53
N GLU A 131 -9.29 -13.58 -4.22
CA GLU A 131 -9.40 -14.57 -5.29
C GLU A 131 -9.60 -13.84 -6.62
N ILE A 132 -8.77 -14.16 -7.62
CA ILE A 132 -8.95 -13.62 -8.97
C ILE A 132 -10.14 -14.32 -9.64
N THR A 133 -11.09 -13.53 -10.11
CA THR A 133 -12.24 -14.00 -10.88
C THR A 133 -12.14 -13.57 -12.34
N GLN A 134 -13.11 -13.98 -13.15
CA GLN A 134 -13.23 -13.47 -14.52
C GLN A 134 -13.45 -11.95 -14.54
N GLY A 135 -14.04 -11.38 -13.48
CA GLY A 135 -14.25 -9.93 -13.38
C GLY A 135 -12.94 -9.16 -13.48
N GLU A 136 -11.92 -9.54 -12.72
CA GLU A 136 -10.62 -8.85 -12.75
C GLU A 136 -9.87 -9.08 -14.06
N VAL A 137 -10.06 -10.22 -14.73
CA VAL A 137 -9.54 -10.45 -16.09
C VAL A 137 -10.19 -9.51 -17.11
N ASP A 138 -11.44 -9.13 -16.87
CA ASP A 138 -12.22 -8.22 -17.72
C ASP A 138 -12.13 -6.74 -17.26
N GLY A 139 -11.24 -6.42 -16.32
CA GLY A 139 -10.97 -5.05 -15.84
C GLY A 139 -11.80 -4.57 -14.64
N ALA A 140 -12.48 -5.48 -13.92
CA ALA A 140 -13.24 -5.15 -12.70
C ALA A 140 -12.34 -5.14 -11.45
N TRP A 141 -11.37 -4.23 -11.42
CA TRP A 141 -10.43 -4.09 -10.30
C TRP A 141 -10.93 -3.14 -9.20
N PRO A 142 -10.65 -3.40 -7.89
CA PRO A 142 -9.95 -4.56 -7.32
C PRO A 142 -10.87 -5.73 -6.92
N PRO A 143 -10.34 -6.96 -6.76
CA PRO A 143 -11.10 -8.10 -6.25
C PRO A 143 -11.53 -7.89 -4.80
N ALA A 144 -12.65 -8.51 -4.40
CA ALA A 144 -13.08 -8.56 -3.02
C ALA A 144 -12.18 -9.48 -2.17
N ALA A 145 -11.92 -9.10 -0.91
CA ALA A 145 -11.19 -9.95 0.01
C ALA A 145 -12.03 -11.18 0.40
N VAL A 146 -11.40 -12.36 0.33
CA VAL A 146 -11.96 -13.63 0.82
C VAL A 146 -11.54 -13.93 2.26
N TRP A 147 -10.46 -13.30 2.71
CA TRP A 147 -9.99 -13.34 4.09
C TRP A 147 -9.37 -11.98 4.45
N PRO A 148 -9.96 -11.22 5.39
CA PRO A 148 -9.44 -9.94 5.84
C PRO A 148 -8.41 -10.08 6.97
#